data_AF-A0A1W6JY34-F1
#
_entry.id   AF-A0A1W6JY34-F1
#
_cell.length_a   1.000
_cell.length_b   1.000
_cell.length_c   1.000
_cell.angle_alpha   90.00
_cell.angle_beta   90.00
_cell.angle_gamma   90.00
#
_symmetry.space_group_name_H-M   'P 1'
#
loop_
_entity.id
_entity.type
_entity.pdbx_description
1 polymer ?
#
loop_
_entity_poly.entity_id
_entity_poly.type
_entity_poly.pdbx_seq_one_letter_code
_entity_poly.pdbx_strand_id
1 'polypeptide(L)'
;MAMSLIEDAFKEFVSNITIILPVIIITIIGYLIEIFLLHFVPSFSLISNFIIGLTIMYSASASLGDYLFRKLDAFLDYLGYSTVSGLILGLFLLVFSILRIGILELLLDALALTFAVLLLPSIYKGKMDVGNTIDWISRSIGQDFISFLVLYILCLFSFYPVIDILTIPVSAILAYLMRFRI
;
A
#
# COMPACT_ATOMS: atom_id res chain seq x y z
N MET A 1 5.68 -13.28 -19.37
CA MET A 1 4.64 -12.23 -19.25
C MET A 1 4.80 -11.38 -17.99
N ALA A 2 5.04 -11.96 -16.81
CA ALA A 2 5.30 -11.24 -15.54
C ALA A 2 6.57 -10.35 -15.60
N MET A 3 7.65 -10.87 -16.17
CA MET A 3 8.94 -10.16 -16.27
C MET A 3 8.83 -8.82 -17.02
N SER A 4 8.00 -8.75 -18.06
CA SER A 4 7.81 -7.50 -18.82
C SER A 4 7.04 -6.46 -18.01
N LEU A 5 6.07 -6.88 -17.17
CA LEU A 5 5.28 -5.94 -16.34
C LEU A 5 6.12 -5.30 -15.24
N ILE A 6 6.97 -6.09 -14.60
CA ILE A 6 7.89 -5.60 -13.58
C ILE A 6 8.83 -4.58 -14.22
N GLU A 7 9.40 -4.92 -15.37
CA GLU A 7 10.28 -4.02 -16.13
C GLU A 7 9.56 -2.72 -16.54
N ASP A 8 8.32 -2.80 -17.01
CA ASP A 8 7.50 -1.64 -17.38
C ASP A 8 7.21 -0.76 -16.16
N ALA A 9 6.81 -1.34 -15.02
CA ALA A 9 6.57 -0.61 -13.78
C ALA A 9 7.84 0.12 -13.29
N PHE A 10 9.00 -0.53 -13.38
CA PHE A 10 10.28 0.10 -13.03
C PHE A 10 10.65 1.24 -13.98
N LYS A 11 10.51 1.06 -15.30
CA LYS A 11 10.76 2.12 -16.29
C LYS A 11 9.84 3.31 -16.09
N GLU A 12 8.57 3.03 -15.80
CA GLU A 12 7.56 4.06 -15.59
C GLU A 12 7.78 4.81 -14.28
N PHE A 13 8.22 4.12 -13.22
CA PHE A 13 8.67 4.76 -11.98
C PHE A 13 9.88 5.68 -12.21
N VAL A 14 10.93 5.21 -12.88
CA VAL A 14 12.15 5.99 -13.14
C VAL A 14 11.87 7.24 -13.98
N SER A 15 10.93 7.16 -14.92
CA SER A 15 10.57 8.29 -15.80
C SER A 15 9.67 9.32 -15.13
N ASN A 16 9.01 9.00 -14.00
CA ASN A 16 8.03 9.87 -13.33
C ASN A 16 8.41 10.14 -11.88
N ILE A 17 9.51 10.85 -11.67
CA ILE A 17 10.04 11.17 -10.34
C ILE A 17 9.07 11.99 -9.47
N THR A 18 8.07 12.66 -10.09
CA THR A 18 7.02 13.41 -9.38
C THR A 18 6.12 12.52 -8.53
N ILE A 19 5.98 11.24 -8.87
CA ILE A 19 5.19 10.24 -8.11
C ILE A 19 5.75 10.06 -6.69
N ILE A 20 7.04 10.31 -6.50
CA ILE A 20 7.73 10.13 -5.22
C ILE A 20 7.38 11.25 -4.23
N LEU A 21 7.16 12.48 -4.71
CA LEU A 21 7.01 13.64 -3.84
C LEU A 21 5.81 13.54 -2.86
N PRO A 22 4.61 13.10 -3.28
CA PRO A 22 3.48 12.91 -2.37
C PRO A 22 3.75 11.83 -1.32
N VAL A 23 4.41 10.74 -1.71
CA VAL A 23 4.79 9.65 -0.81
C VAL A 23 5.69 10.20 0.29
N ILE A 24 6.71 10.98 -0.06
CA ILE A 24 7.60 11.63 0.91
C ILE A 24 6.82 12.50 1.89
N ILE A 25 5.94 13.37 1.37
CA ILE A 25 5.18 14.31 2.21
C ILE A 25 4.29 13.55 3.20
N ILE A 26 3.52 12.56 2.71
CA ILE A 26 2.58 11.80 3.53
C ILE A 26 3.32 10.94 4.55
N THR A 27 4.41 10.27 4.16
CA THR A 27 5.25 9.47 5.05
C THR A 27 5.84 10.31 6.17
N ILE A 28 6.39 11.51 5.86
CA ILE A 28 6.93 12.42 6.88
C ILE A 28 5.84 12.85 7.86
N ILE A 29 4.67 13.25 7.36
CA ILE A 29 3.55 13.65 8.21
C ILE A 29 3.10 12.50 9.11
N GLY A 30 2.98 11.29 8.56
CA GLY A 30 2.63 10.08 9.32
C GLY A 30 3.62 9.81 10.46
N TYR A 31 4.92 9.84 10.15
CA TYR A 31 5.97 9.61 11.14
C TYR A 31 6.00 10.69 12.23
N LEU A 32 5.76 11.96 11.89
CA LEU A 32 5.65 13.04 12.86
C LEU A 32 4.46 12.84 13.81
N ILE A 33 3.30 12.42 13.28
CA ILE A 33 2.12 12.10 14.09
C ILE A 33 2.41 10.93 15.02
N GLU A 34 3.06 9.88 14.53
CA GLU A 34 3.45 8.72 15.33
C GLU A 34 4.39 9.11 16.48
N ILE A 35 5.47 9.85 16.20
CA ILE A 35 6.40 10.35 17.23
C ILE A 35 5.66 11.19 18.28
N PHE A 36 4.81 12.11 17.83
CA PHE A 36 4.07 12.98 18.73
C PHE A 36 3.20 12.17 19.69
N LEU A 37 2.47 11.18 19.19
CA LEU A 37 1.60 10.35 20.01
C LEU A 37 2.38 9.43 20.96
N LEU A 38 3.50 8.87 20.52
CA LEU A 38 4.38 8.07 21.38
C LEU A 38 4.97 8.89 22.52
N HIS A 39 5.26 10.19 22.29
CA HIS A 39 5.84 11.07 23.30
C HIS A 39 4.81 11.55 24.34
N PHE A 40 3.60 11.90 23.90
CA PHE A 40 2.60 12.51 24.79
C PHE A 40 1.63 11.50 25.43
N VAL A 41 1.47 10.30 24.86
CA VAL A 41 0.52 9.31 25.39
C VAL A 41 1.09 7.88 25.31
N PRO A 42 1.75 7.41 26.39
CA PRO A 42 2.54 6.17 26.37
C PRO A 42 1.74 4.86 26.27
N SER A 43 0.42 4.90 26.10
CA SER A 43 -0.46 3.70 26.10
C SER A 43 -1.16 3.40 24.78
N PHE A 44 -0.87 4.12 23.69
CA PHE A 44 -1.58 3.98 22.41
C PHE A 44 -0.90 3.09 21.36
N SER A 45 -0.33 1.95 21.75
CA SER A 45 0.20 0.97 20.76
C SER A 45 -0.88 0.43 19.80
N LEU A 46 -2.15 0.60 20.13
CA LEU A 46 -3.27 0.20 19.26
C LEU A 46 -3.54 1.25 18.17
N ILE A 47 -3.39 2.55 18.50
CA ILE A 47 -3.65 3.64 17.54
C ILE A 47 -2.51 3.76 16.52
N SER A 48 -1.27 3.44 16.92
CA SER A 48 -0.12 3.44 16.01
C SER A 48 -0.34 2.56 14.78
N ASN A 49 -0.94 1.38 14.94
CA ASN A 49 -1.26 0.49 13.82
C ASN A 49 -2.23 1.12 12.82
N PHE A 50 -3.23 1.87 13.30
CA PHE A 50 -4.14 2.60 12.42
C PHE A 50 -3.47 3.78 11.73
N ILE A 51 -2.56 4.48 12.41
CA ILE A 51 -1.78 5.57 11.79
C ILE A 51 -0.90 5.03 10.68
N ILE A 52 -0.14 3.96 10.95
CA ILE A 52 0.68 3.27 9.96
C ILE A 52 -0.18 2.84 8.76
N GLY A 53 -1.32 2.18 9.04
CA GLY A 53 -2.25 1.76 8.00
C GLY A 53 -2.78 2.92 7.13
N LEU A 54 -3.15 4.04 7.75
CA LEU A 54 -3.61 5.24 7.05
C LEU A 54 -2.48 5.89 6.24
N THR A 55 -1.30 6.06 6.83
CA THR A 55 -0.14 6.66 6.16
C THR A 55 0.25 5.86 4.92
N ILE A 56 0.39 4.54 5.04
CA ILE A 56 0.75 3.69 3.90
C ILE A 56 -0.33 3.75 2.81
N MET A 57 -1.61 3.67 3.19
CA MET A 57 -2.70 3.70 2.20
C MET A 57 -2.85 5.06 1.53
N TYR A 58 -2.63 6.17 2.23
CA TYR A 58 -2.61 7.49 1.62
C TYR A 58 -1.41 7.67 0.70
N SER A 59 -0.21 7.25 1.10
CA SER A 59 0.98 7.28 0.24
C SER A 59 0.78 6.46 -1.03
N ALA A 60 0.28 5.23 -0.90
CA ALA A 60 0.03 4.35 -2.02
C ALA A 60 -1.09 4.90 -2.93
N SER A 61 -2.17 5.43 -2.35
CA SER A 61 -3.24 6.06 -3.13
C SER A 61 -2.73 7.30 -3.87
N ALA A 62 -2.05 8.21 -3.19
CA ALA A 62 -1.50 9.41 -3.81
C ALA A 62 -0.56 9.08 -4.97
N SER A 63 0.32 8.08 -4.79
CA SER A 63 1.21 7.61 -5.87
C SER A 63 0.44 7.09 -7.08
N LEU A 64 -0.61 6.29 -6.86
CA LEU A 64 -1.42 5.74 -7.94
C LEU A 64 -2.31 6.80 -8.59
N GLY A 65 -2.84 7.74 -7.81
CA GLY A 65 -3.62 8.86 -8.31
C GLY A 65 -2.79 9.76 -9.22
N ASP A 66 -1.56 10.11 -8.82
CA ASP A 66 -0.64 10.87 -9.66
C ASP A 66 -0.28 10.09 -10.94
N TYR A 67 -0.02 8.79 -10.82
CA TYR A 67 0.22 7.92 -11.96
C TYR A 67 -0.93 7.94 -12.99
N LEU A 68 -2.18 7.80 -12.52
CA LEU A 68 -3.35 7.68 -13.40
C LEU A 68 -3.78 9.01 -14.02
N PHE A 69 -3.71 10.09 -13.26
CA PHE A 69 -4.31 11.37 -13.64
C PHE A 69 -3.29 12.48 -13.91
N ARG A 70 -1.99 12.23 -13.63
CA ARG A 70 -0.89 13.20 -13.70
C ARG A 70 -1.18 14.47 -12.91
N LYS A 71 -1.86 14.29 -11.78
CA LYS A 71 -2.46 15.34 -10.96
C LYS A 71 -2.44 14.91 -9.50
N LEU A 72 -1.72 15.67 -8.69
CA LEU A 72 -1.60 15.42 -7.26
C LEU A 72 -2.92 15.57 -6.52
N ASP A 73 -3.82 16.42 -6.99
CA ASP A 73 -5.13 16.66 -6.38
C ASP A 73 -6.13 15.51 -6.65
N ALA A 74 -5.87 14.64 -7.62
CA ALA A 74 -6.79 13.55 -7.97
C ALA A 74 -7.02 12.56 -6.83
N PHE A 75 -6.09 12.39 -5.88
CA PHE A 75 -6.32 11.51 -4.73
C PHE A 75 -7.37 12.07 -3.76
N LEU A 76 -7.58 13.39 -3.73
CA LEU A 76 -8.53 14.03 -2.81
C LEU A 76 -9.96 13.55 -3.06
N ASP A 77 -10.28 13.26 -4.33
CA ASP A 77 -11.59 12.73 -4.74
C ASP A 77 -11.85 11.30 -4.23
N TYR A 78 -10.79 10.56 -3.89
CA TYR A 78 -10.87 9.16 -3.44
C TYR A 78 -10.46 8.97 -1.97
N LEU A 79 -10.22 10.06 -1.24
CA LEU A 79 -9.68 10.06 0.12
C LEU A 79 -10.54 9.24 1.08
N GLY A 80 -11.87 9.26 0.93
CA GLY A 80 -12.78 8.44 1.73
C GLY A 80 -12.54 6.93 1.57
N TYR A 81 -12.38 6.45 0.34
CA TYR A 81 -12.09 5.03 0.07
C TYR A 81 -10.68 4.62 0.51
N SER A 82 -9.70 5.52 0.35
CA SER A 82 -8.35 5.34 0.89
C SER A 82 -8.35 5.27 2.41
N THR A 83 -9.18 6.07 3.08
CA THR A 83 -9.36 6.04 4.53
C THR A 83 -9.90 4.69 4.98
N VAL A 84 -10.97 4.20 4.35
CA VAL A 84 -11.57 2.90 4.68
C VAL A 84 -10.55 1.77 4.50
N SER A 85 -9.82 1.77 3.39
CA SER A 85 -8.76 0.79 3.15
C SER A 85 -7.63 0.89 4.19
N GLY A 86 -7.25 2.10 4.59
CA GLY A 86 -6.26 2.34 5.64
C GLY A 86 -6.69 1.84 7.02
N LEU A 87 -7.97 2.01 7.35
CA LEU A 87 -8.55 1.46 8.59
C LEU A 87 -8.57 -0.09 8.56
N ILE A 88 -8.90 -0.68 7.42
CA ILE A 88 -8.85 -2.15 7.23
C ILE A 88 -7.42 -2.66 7.40
N LEU A 89 -6.44 -2.00 6.77
CA LEU A 89 -5.02 -2.33 6.93
C LEU A 89 -4.59 -2.19 8.39
N GLY A 90 -4.94 -1.08 9.05
CA GLY A 90 -4.65 -0.85 10.46
C GLY A 90 -5.24 -1.92 11.37
N LEU A 91 -6.45 -2.42 11.06
CA LEU A 91 -7.06 -3.53 11.78
C LEU A 91 -6.28 -4.84 11.58
N PHE A 92 -5.80 -5.14 10.37
CA PHE A 92 -4.95 -6.31 10.13
C PHE A 92 -3.64 -6.22 10.92
N LEU A 93 -2.94 -5.09 10.84
CA LEU A 93 -1.72 -4.84 11.61
C LEU A 93 -1.97 -4.99 13.11
N LEU A 94 -3.13 -4.49 13.60
CA LEU A 94 -3.53 -4.65 14.98
C LEU A 94 -3.68 -6.12 15.37
N VAL A 95 -4.44 -6.90 14.59
CA VAL A 95 -4.68 -8.32 14.86
C VAL A 95 -3.37 -9.12 14.80
N PHE A 96 -2.50 -8.83 13.83
CA PHE A 96 -1.23 -9.51 13.68
C PHE A 96 -0.22 -9.13 14.76
N SER A 97 -0.28 -7.90 15.26
CA SER A 97 0.49 -7.46 16.43
C SER A 97 0.10 -8.16 17.75
N ILE A 98 -0.97 -8.96 17.76
CA ILE A 98 -1.32 -9.85 18.89
C ILE A 98 -0.57 -11.19 18.77
N LEU A 99 -0.27 -11.62 17.55
CA LEU A 99 0.43 -12.88 17.25
C LEU A 99 1.95 -12.78 17.46
N ARG A 100 2.43 -11.82 18.28
CA ARG A 100 3.82 -11.36 18.48
C ARG A 100 4.87 -12.47 18.55
N ILE A 101 5.29 -12.98 17.39
CA ILE A 101 6.37 -13.95 17.27
C ILE A 101 7.37 -13.39 16.25
N GLY A 102 8.09 -12.34 16.67
CA GLY A 102 9.25 -11.80 15.95
C GLY A 102 9.02 -11.64 14.43
N ILE A 103 9.75 -12.41 13.63
CA ILE A 103 9.71 -12.29 12.16
C ILE A 103 8.37 -12.68 11.54
N LEU A 104 7.55 -13.47 12.24
CA LEU A 104 6.23 -13.87 11.75
C LEU A 104 5.27 -12.67 11.66
N GLU A 105 5.38 -11.72 12.60
CA GLU A 105 4.58 -10.49 12.60
C GLU A 105 4.87 -9.68 11.32
N LEU A 106 6.16 -9.43 11.03
CA LEU A 106 6.59 -8.73 9.82
C LEU A 106 6.09 -9.41 8.53
N LEU A 107 6.12 -10.75 8.48
CA LEU A 107 5.63 -11.51 7.31
C LEU A 107 4.12 -11.37 7.12
N LEU A 108 3.35 -11.35 8.21
CA LEU A 108 1.91 -11.17 8.18
C LEU A 108 1.53 -9.72 7.84
N ASP A 109 2.27 -8.75 8.36
CA ASP A 109 2.06 -7.32 8.06
C ASP A 109 2.34 -7.02 6.58
N ALA A 110 3.42 -7.58 6.03
CA ALA A 110 3.71 -7.53 4.60
C ALA A 110 2.59 -8.16 3.76
N LEU A 111 1.97 -9.22 4.26
CA LEU A 111 0.86 -9.88 3.58
C LEU A 111 -0.39 -9.00 3.60
N ALA A 112 -0.73 -8.41 4.75
CA ALA A 112 -1.83 -7.44 4.86
C ALA A 112 -1.64 -6.26 3.91
N LEU A 113 -0.42 -5.72 3.85
CA LEU A 113 -0.11 -4.62 2.96
C LEU A 113 -0.23 -5.02 1.49
N THR A 114 0.24 -6.20 1.12
CA THR A 114 0.11 -6.74 -0.24
C THR A 114 -1.36 -6.79 -0.66
N PHE A 115 -2.24 -7.29 0.20
CA PHE A 115 -3.68 -7.30 -0.04
C PHE A 115 -4.25 -5.88 -0.15
N ALA A 116 -3.84 -4.96 0.72
CA ALA A 116 -4.28 -3.57 0.68
C ALA A 116 -3.87 -2.86 -0.62
N VAL A 117 -2.66 -3.14 -1.12
CA VAL A 117 -2.16 -2.60 -2.38
C VAL A 117 -2.89 -3.19 -3.58
N LEU A 118 -3.23 -4.48 -3.56
CA LEU A 118 -4.07 -5.11 -4.58
C LEU A 118 -5.51 -4.55 -4.61
N LEU A 119 -5.99 -3.97 -3.50
CA LEU A 119 -7.29 -3.30 -3.44
C LEU A 119 -7.26 -1.88 -4.03
N LEU A 120 -6.11 -1.19 -4.08
CA LEU A 120 -5.99 0.20 -4.58
C LEU A 120 -6.64 0.46 -5.94
N PRO A 121 -6.49 -0.40 -6.96
CA PRO A 121 -7.12 -0.14 -8.25
C PRO A 121 -8.66 -0.11 -8.18
N SER A 122 -9.27 -0.80 -7.21
CA SER A 122 -10.73 -0.81 -7.03
C SER A 122 -11.25 0.54 -6.55
N ILE A 123 -10.46 1.24 -5.72
CA ILE A 123 -10.74 2.59 -5.21
C ILE A 123 -10.92 3.56 -6.37
N TYR A 124 -9.93 3.62 -7.28
CA TYR A 124 -9.93 4.55 -8.42
C TYR A 124 -10.90 4.17 -9.55
N LYS A 125 -11.58 3.02 -9.48
CA LYS A 125 -12.69 2.67 -10.38
C LYS A 125 -14.06 2.95 -9.77
N GLY A 126 -14.14 3.47 -8.54
CA GLY A 126 -15.41 3.77 -7.85
C GLY A 126 -16.28 2.53 -7.60
N LYS A 127 -15.70 1.33 -7.65
CA LYS A 127 -16.39 0.05 -7.45
C LYS A 127 -15.63 -0.74 -6.39
N MET A 128 -15.85 -0.38 -5.13
CA MET A 128 -15.28 -1.11 -4.00
C MET A 128 -16.25 -2.23 -3.61
N ASP A 129 -16.14 -3.36 -4.29
CA ASP A 129 -16.80 -4.61 -3.90
C ASP A 129 -15.73 -5.57 -3.37
N VAL A 130 -15.72 -5.71 -2.04
CA VAL A 130 -14.74 -6.53 -1.33
C VAL A 130 -14.80 -7.99 -1.77
N GLY A 131 -15.99 -8.53 -2.03
CA GLY A 131 -16.17 -9.93 -2.45
C GLY A 131 -15.55 -10.18 -3.82
N ASN A 132 -15.92 -9.36 -4.80
CA ASN A 132 -15.35 -9.42 -6.14
C ASN A 132 -13.83 -9.20 -6.15
N THR A 133 -13.32 -8.37 -5.25
CA THR A 133 -11.87 -8.12 -5.18
C THR A 133 -11.12 -9.27 -4.53
N ILE A 134 -11.67 -9.94 -3.52
CA ILE A 134 -11.07 -11.15 -2.93
C ILE A 134 -11.03 -12.29 -3.95
N ASP A 135 -12.14 -12.52 -4.67
CA ASP A 135 -12.20 -13.53 -5.73
C ASP A 135 -11.18 -13.24 -6.83
N TRP A 136 -11.05 -11.96 -7.21
CA TRP A 136 -10.05 -11.53 -8.17
C TRP A 136 -8.62 -11.76 -7.66
N ILE A 137 -8.31 -11.39 -6.42
CA ILE A 137 -6.98 -11.60 -5.82
C ILE A 137 -6.64 -13.09 -5.79
N SER A 138 -7.58 -13.95 -5.36
CA SER A 138 -7.39 -15.39 -5.31
C SER A 138 -7.06 -15.98 -6.69
N ARG A 139 -7.83 -15.60 -7.71
CA ARG A 139 -7.56 -16.03 -9.11
C ARG A 139 -6.23 -15.48 -9.62
N SER A 140 -5.89 -14.24 -9.29
CA SER A 140 -4.65 -13.59 -9.74
C SER A 140 -3.40 -14.22 -9.16
N ILE A 141 -3.43 -14.59 -7.87
CA ILE A 141 -2.34 -15.34 -7.24
C ILE A 141 -2.14 -16.69 -7.93
N GLY A 142 -3.23 -17.37 -8.28
CA GLY A 142 -3.17 -18.65 -8.99
C GLY A 142 -2.62 -18.56 -10.41
N GLN A 143 -2.86 -17.44 -11.11
CA GLN A 143 -2.43 -17.24 -12.51
C GLN A 143 -1.03 -16.64 -12.63
N ASP A 144 -0.63 -15.72 -11.74
CA ASP A 144 0.68 -15.06 -11.78
C ASP A 144 1.29 -14.93 -10.37
N PHE A 145 1.68 -16.08 -9.82
CA PHE A 145 2.29 -16.17 -8.50
C PHE A 145 3.61 -15.38 -8.38
N ILE A 146 4.38 -15.26 -9.46
CA ILE A 146 5.69 -14.57 -9.42
C ILE A 146 5.48 -13.07 -9.19
N SER A 147 4.55 -12.44 -9.93
CA SER A 147 4.25 -11.03 -9.72
C SER A 147 3.67 -10.76 -8.33
N PHE A 148 2.85 -11.67 -7.79
CA PHE A 148 2.40 -11.59 -6.40
C PHE A 148 3.56 -11.68 -5.41
N LEU A 149 4.49 -12.62 -5.60
CA LEU A 149 5.66 -12.78 -4.73
C LEU A 149 6.55 -11.54 -4.75
N VAL A 150 6.76 -10.93 -5.93
CA VAL A 150 7.52 -9.68 -6.06
C VAL A 150 6.81 -8.54 -5.32
N LEU A 151 5.49 -8.41 -5.49
CA LEU A 151 4.70 -7.42 -4.76
C LEU A 151 4.81 -7.63 -3.24
N TYR A 152 4.74 -8.86 -2.77
CA TYR A 152 4.91 -9.22 -1.37
C TYR A 152 6.28 -8.86 -0.82
N ILE A 153 7.36 -9.13 -1.57
CA ILE A 153 8.72 -8.75 -1.20
C ILE A 153 8.86 -7.22 -1.12
N LEU A 154 8.29 -6.48 -2.08
CA LEU A 154 8.29 -5.01 -2.05
C LEU A 154 7.55 -4.47 -0.81
N CYS A 155 6.41 -5.07 -0.46
CA CYS A 155 5.64 -4.72 0.74
C CYS A 155 6.39 -5.08 2.04
N LEU A 156 7.23 -6.10 2.03
CA LEU A 156 8.09 -6.42 3.18
C LEU A 156 9.13 -5.32 3.40
N PHE A 157 9.66 -4.75 2.32
CA PHE A 157 10.61 -3.66 2.38
C PHE A 157 9.99 -2.30 2.74
N SER A 158 8.69 -2.08 2.56
CA SER A 158 8.03 -0.80 2.91
C SER A 158 7.86 -0.58 4.42
N PHE A 159 8.17 -1.56 5.28
CA PHE A 159 8.23 -1.33 6.73
C PHE A 159 9.52 -0.64 7.19
N TYR A 160 10.46 -0.43 6.27
CA TYR A 160 11.65 0.36 6.52
C TYR A 160 11.42 1.79 5.98
N PRO A 161 11.37 2.84 6.85
CA PRO A 161 10.97 4.21 6.49
C PRO A 161 11.84 4.94 5.44
N VAL A 162 12.95 4.33 5.03
CA VAL A 162 13.82 4.86 3.97
C VAL A 162 13.50 4.20 2.63
N ILE A 163 13.01 2.95 2.69
CA ILE A 163 12.79 2.09 1.53
C ILE A 163 11.36 2.25 1.00
N ASP A 164 10.41 2.57 1.89
CA ASP A 164 9.00 2.85 1.58
C ASP A 164 8.79 3.91 0.49
N ILE A 165 9.66 4.93 0.43
CA ILE A 165 9.68 5.98 -0.61
C ILE A 165 9.68 5.39 -2.03
N LEU A 166 10.36 4.26 -2.22
CA LEU A 166 10.46 3.58 -3.52
C LEU A 166 9.47 2.42 -3.63
N THR A 167 9.30 1.64 -2.56
CA THR A 167 8.55 0.38 -2.64
C THR A 167 7.04 0.61 -2.65
N ILE A 168 6.52 1.62 -1.96
CA ILE A 168 5.09 1.96 -1.98
C ILE A 168 4.62 2.32 -3.41
N PRO A 169 5.24 3.29 -4.12
CA PRO A 169 4.77 3.67 -5.46
C PRO A 169 4.92 2.52 -6.46
N VAL A 170 6.03 1.78 -6.42
CA VAL A 170 6.23 0.63 -7.32
C VAL A 170 5.19 -0.47 -7.06
N SER A 171 4.88 -0.75 -5.79
CA SER A 171 3.86 -1.74 -5.43
C SER A 171 2.48 -1.32 -5.92
N ALA A 172 2.12 -0.04 -5.76
CA ALA A 172 0.83 0.50 -6.21
C ALA A 172 0.65 0.42 -7.74
N ILE A 173 1.67 0.80 -8.50
CA ILE A 173 1.67 0.70 -9.98
C ILE A 173 1.59 -0.76 -10.41
N LEU A 174 2.42 -1.63 -9.83
CA LEU A 174 2.44 -3.05 -10.18
C LEU A 174 1.09 -3.72 -9.91
N ALA A 175 0.45 -3.45 -8.77
CA ALA A 175 -0.87 -3.97 -8.45
C ALA A 175 -1.95 -3.48 -9.42
N TYR A 176 -1.86 -2.22 -9.87
CA TYR A 176 -2.72 -1.70 -10.92
C TYR A 176 -2.54 -2.49 -12.22
N LEU A 177 -1.30 -2.68 -12.69
CA LEU A 177 -0.99 -3.40 -13.93
C LEU A 177 -1.43 -4.87 -13.88
N MET A 178 -1.23 -5.56 -12.76
CA MET A 178 -1.68 -6.95 -12.56
C MET A 178 -3.20 -7.09 -12.74
N ARG A 179 -3.99 -6.06 -12.44
CA ARG A 179 -5.44 -6.08 -12.60
C ARG A 179 -5.95 -6.00 -14.03
N PHE A 180 -5.21 -5.42 -14.98
CA PHE A 180 -5.70 -5.29 -16.37
C PHE A 180 -5.57 -6.55 -17.22
N ARG A 181 -4.90 -7.57 -16.70
CA ARG A 181 -4.51 -8.75 -17.50
C ARG A 181 -5.30 -10.02 -17.21
N ILE A 182 -6.26 -9.95 -16.27
CA ILE A 182 -7.06 -11.07 -15.76
C ILE A 182 -8.53 -10.69 -15.89
#